data_AF-A0A9Q9WZ11-F1
#
_entry.id   AF-A0A9Q9WZ11-F1
#
_cell.length_a   1.000
_cell.length_b   1.000
_cell.length_c   1.000
_cell.angle_alpha   90.00
_cell.angle_beta   90.00
_cell.angle_gamma   90.00
#
_symmetry.space_group_name_H-M   'P 1'
#
loop_
_entity.id
_entity.type
_entity.pdbx_description
1 polymer ?
#
loop_
_entity_poly.entity_id
_entity_poly.type
_entity_poly.pdbx_seq_one_letter_code
_entity_poly.pdbx_strand_id
1 'polypeptide(L)'
;MLLSLVVHTYSLRYWLPAAVMLGTAPAYLLSWSAWRLLSTMLPSRLYHTVDDCVYSVYQSMVLFFFENYTGVEIVIYGDIPKKKENVVYLSNHQSTADWIIADMLAIRQKALGHVRYVLKDGLKWLPLYGWYFSQHGGVYVKRSANFDEKAMKNKLSSQTKLGTPVSIYIHSNH
;
A
#
# COMPACT_ATOMS: atom_id res chain seq x y z
N MET A 1 9.86 35.20 19.64
CA MET A 1 8.62 34.44 19.95
C MET A 1 7.78 34.15 18.71
N LEU A 2 7.50 35.12 17.83
CA LEU A 2 6.70 34.91 16.61
C LEU A 2 7.28 33.87 15.63
N LEU A 3 8.60 33.91 15.38
CA LEU A 3 9.27 32.96 14.47
C LEU A 3 9.20 31.51 14.99
N SER A 4 9.31 31.31 16.31
CA SER A 4 9.17 30.00 16.94
C SER A 4 7.74 29.48 16.83
N LEU A 5 6.73 30.35 16.99
CA LEU A 5 5.34 30.00 16.77
C LEU A 5 5.09 29.56 15.31
N VAL A 6 5.63 30.31 14.35
CA VAL A 6 5.51 29.98 12.92
C VAL A 6 6.17 28.62 12.62
N VAL A 7 7.41 28.41 13.07
CA VAL A 7 8.10 27.11 12.88
C VAL A 7 7.32 25.96 13.54
N HIS A 8 6.76 26.17 14.74
CA HIS A 8 5.92 25.16 15.39
C HIS A 8 4.66 24.86 14.58
N THR A 9 3.97 25.88 14.05
CA THR A 9 2.80 25.66 13.18
C THR A 9 3.15 24.94 11.89
N TYR A 10 4.32 25.20 11.28
CA TYR A 10 4.80 24.43 10.13
C TYR A 10 5.17 22.99 10.50
N SER A 11 5.76 22.76 11.68
CA SER A 11 6.11 21.41 12.13
C SER A 11 4.87 20.55 12.41
N LEU A 12 3.80 21.15 12.95
CA LEU A 12 2.51 20.48 13.16
C LEU A 12 1.91 19.91 11.88
N ARG A 13 2.29 20.48 10.72
CA ARG A 13 1.89 20.00 9.40
C ARG A 13 2.37 18.58 9.09
N TYR A 14 3.45 18.14 9.72
CA TYR A 14 4.00 16.79 9.52
C TYR A 14 3.77 15.91 10.75
N TRP A 15 3.81 16.50 11.95
CA TRP A 15 3.59 15.77 13.20
C TRP A 15 2.17 15.23 13.34
N LEU A 16 1.14 16.00 12.97
CA LEU A 16 -0.24 15.54 13.08
C LEU A 16 -0.52 14.32 12.16
N PRO A 17 -0.18 14.34 10.85
CA PRO A 17 -0.30 13.17 9.99
C PRO A 17 0.45 11.96 10.53
N ALA A 18 1.70 12.14 10.95
CA ALA A 18 2.51 11.05 11.47
C ALA A 18 1.87 10.44 12.73
N ALA A 19 1.40 11.27 13.66
CA ALA A 19 0.73 10.81 14.88
C ALA A 19 -0.57 10.05 14.58
N VAL A 20 -1.40 10.55 13.65
CA VAL A 20 -2.64 9.87 13.26
C VAL A 20 -2.35 8.55 12.54
N MET A 21 -1.43 8.54 11.58
CA MET A 21 -1.08 7.32 10.83
C MET A 21 -0.46 6.25 11.73
N LEU A 22 0.45 6.62 12.63
CA LEU A 22 1.06 5.70 13.58
C LEU A 22 0.06 5.25 14.66
N GLY A 23 -0.79 6.16 15.15
CA GLY A 23 -1.79 5.85 16.17
C GLY A 23 -2.92 4.94 15.67
N THR A 24 -3.27 5.04 14.40
CA THR A 24 -4.32 4.20 13.77
C THR A 24 -3.81 2.84 13.31
N ALA A 25 -2.50 2.67 13.11
CA ALA A 25 -1.91 1.42 12.63
C ALA A 25 -2.19 0.19 13.53
N PRO A 26 -2.08 0.27 14.87
CA PRO A 26 -2.46 -0.84 15.74
C PRO A 26 -3.95 -1.17 15.64
N ALA A 27 -4.82 -0.16 15.61
CA ALA A 27 -6.27 -0.37 15.48
C ALA A 27 -6.63 -1.04 14.17
N TYR A 28 -5.99 -0.61 13.07
CA TYR A 28 -6.10 -1.23 11.76
C TYR A 28 -5.73 -2.73 11.82
N LEU A 29 -4.57 -3.06 12.39
CA LEU A 29 -4.14 -4.46 12.47
C LEU A 29 -4.99 -5.32 13.39
N LEU A 30 -5.48 -4.78 14.49
CA LEU A 30 -6.42 -5.47 15.36
C LEU A 30 -7.72 -5.75 14.63
N SER A 31 -8.25 -4.77 13.90
CA SER A 31 -9.46 -4.92 13.09
C SER A 31 -9.28 -5.98 11.98
N TRP A 32 -8.13 -5.95 11.30
CA TRP A 32 -7.78 -6.96 10.30
C TRP A 32 -7.60 -8.34 10.93
N SER A 33 -6.93 -8.45 12.09
CA SER A 33 -6.71 -9.73 12.78
C SER A 33 -8.03 -10.35 13.22
N ALA A 34 -8.93 -9.54 13.78
CA ALA A 34 -10.29 -9.97 14.15
C ALA A 34 -11.05 -10.45 12.91
N TRP A 35 -11.01 -9.68 11.82
CA TRP A 35 -11.63 -10.08 10.55
C TRP A 35 -11.04 -11.37 9.99
N ARG A 36 -9.71 -11.53 10.03
CA ARG A 36 -9.01 -12.73 9.59
C ARG A 36 -9.51 -13.96 10.34
N LEU A 37 -9.64 -13.88 11.65
CA LEU A 37 -10.17 -14.97 12.49
C LEU A 37 -11.63 -15.29 12.15
N LEU A 38 -12.50 -14.28 12.04
CA LEU A 38 -13.91 -14.46 11.69
C LEU A 38 -14.09 -15.07 10.30
N SER A 39 -13.26 -14.65 9.34
CA SER A 39 -13.33 -15.10 7.96
C SER A 39 -12.85 -16.53 7.73
N THR A 40 -12.25 -17.18 8.73
CA THR A 40 -11.82 -18.59 8.62
C THR A 40 -12.98 -19.54 8.33
N MET A 41 -14.19 -19.18 8.76
CA MET A 41 -15.42 -19.94 8.53
C MET A 41 -16.18 -19.49 7.27
N LEU A 42 -15.70 -18.44 6.59
CA LEU A 42 -16.38 -17.82 5.45
C LEU A 42 -15.66 -18.15 4.13
N PRO A 43 -16.33 -17.98 2.98
CA PRO A 43 -15.69 -18.17 1.68
C PRO A 43 -14.49 -17.23 1.49
N SER A 44 -13.41 -17.74 0.89
CA SER A 44 -12.17 -16.97 0.65
C SER A 44 -12.40 -15.67 -0.10
N ARG A 45 -13.38 -15.61 -1.01
CA ARG A 45 -13.76 -14.39 -1.75
C ARG A 45 -14.22 -13.27 -0.83
N LEU A 46 -14.96 -13.60 0.23
CA LEU A 46 -15.45 -12.60 1.18
C LEU A 46 -14.30 -12.04 2.02
N TYR A 47 -13.37 -12.89 2.44
CA TYR A 47 -12.13 -12.46 3.09
C TYR A 47 -11.41 -11.40 2.25
N HIS A 48 -11.12 -11.73 0.98
CA HIS A 48 -10.39 -10.82 0.08
C HIS A 48 -11.14 -9.52 -0.18
N THR A 49 -12.46 -9.59 -0.39
CA THR A 49 -13.27 -8.38 -0.66
C THR A 49 -13.25 -7.41 0.51
N VAL A 50 -13.40 -7.92 1.74
CA VAL A 50 -13.38 -7.08 2.94
C VAL A 50 -11.97 -6.60 3.26
N ASP A 51 -10.95 -7.45 3.07
CA ASP A 51 -9.55 -7.06 3.23
C ASP A 51 -9.17 -5.92 2.27
N ASP A 52 -9.56 -6.01 0.99
CA ASP A 52 -9.34 -4.96 -0.02
C ASP A 52 -10.09 -3.66 0.35
N CYS A 53 -11.28 -3.76 0.94
CA CYS A 53 -12.05 -2.62 1.44
C CYS A 53 -11.35 -1.94 2.62
N VAL A 54 -10.96 -2.71 3.63
CA VAL A 54 -10.27 -2.25 4.84
C VAL A 54 -8.94 -1.60 4.46
N TYR A 55 -8.17 -2.22 3.55
CA TYR A 55 -6.96 -1.64 2.99
C TYR A 55 -7.24 -0.32 2.25
N SER A 56 -8.27 -0.28 1.40
CA SER A 56 -8.64 0.95 0.68
C SER A 56 -8.97 2.10 1.62
N VAL A 57 -9.71 1.85 2.71
CA VAL A 57 -10.06 2.87 3.70
C VAL A 57 -8.80 3.39 4.40
N TYR A 58 -7.94 2.48 4.86
CA TYR A 58 -6.69 2.85 5.54
C TYR A 58 -5.78 3.67 4.62
N GLN A 59 -5.54 3.20 3.38
CA GLN A 59 -4.70 3.92 2.44
C GLN A 59 -5.32 5.24 1.96
N SER A 60 -6.64 5.33 1.85
CA SER A 60 -7.30 6.59 1.50
C SER A 60 -7.08 7.66 2.59
N MET A 61 -7.08 7.27 3.87
CA MET A 61 -6.73 8.15 4.97
C MET A 61 -5.26 8.60 4.88
N VAL A 62 -4.35 7.69 4.57
CA VAL A 62 -2.93 8.03 4.37
C VAL A 62 -2.78 9.03 3.22
N LEU A 63 -3.34 8.72 2.06
CA LEU A 63 -3.31 9.58 0.87
C LEU A 63 -3.91 10.95 1.14
N PHE A 64 -5.00 11.03 1.91
CA PHE A 64 -5.59 12.32 2.28
C PHE A 64 -4.55 13.24 2.94
N PHE A 65 -3.77 12.73 3.90
CA PHE A 65 -2.74 13.54 4.54
C PHE A 65 -1.65 13.96 3.55
N PHE A 66 -1.14 13.03 2.74
CA PHE A 66 -0.08 13.33 1.78
C PHE A 66 -0.52 14.31 0.71
N GLU A 67 -1.69 14.09 0.09
CA GLU A 67 -2.18 14.93 -1.01
C GLU A 67 -2.75 16.28 -0.54
N ASN A 68 -3.43 16.33 0.60
CA ASN A 68 -4.24 17.50 0.97
C ASN A 68 -3.71 18.27 2.18
N TYR A 69 -2.98 17.62 3.10
CA TYR A 69 -2.57 18.25 4.37
C TYR A 69 -1.11 18.73 4.38
N THR A 70 -0.18 17.91 3.86
CA THR A 70 1.26 18.21 3.91
C THR A 70 1.68 19.44 3.11
N GLY A 71 0.86 19.87 2.14
CA GLY A 71 1.15 21.00 1.26
C GLY A 71 2.18 20.75 0.18
N VAL A 72 2.52 19.49 -0.05
CA VAL A 72 3.34 19.09 -1.17
C VAL A 72 2.53 19.32 -2.45
N GLU A 73 3.13 19.98 -3.42
CA GLU A 73 2.57 20.06 -4.76
C GLU A 73 2.85 18.74 -5.49
N ILE A 74 1.77 18.10 -5.96
CA ILE A 74 1.85 16.81 -6.66
C ILE A 74 1.44 17.03 -8.11
N VAL A 75 2.39 16.87 -9.02
CA VAL A 75 2.16 17.00 -10.45
C VAL A 75 2.16 15.61 -11.08
N ILE A 76 1.00 15.17 -11.54
CA ILE A 76 0.81 13.91 -12.28
C ILE A 76 0.44 14.25 -13.71
N TYR A 77 1.18 13.70 -14.67
CA TYR A 77 0.95 13.92 -16.10
C TYR A 77 1.00 12.60 -16.87
N GLY A 78 0.39 12.59 -18.05
CA GLY A 78 0.24 11.41 -18.90
C GLY A 78 -1.14 10.76 -18.79
N ASP A 79 -1.32 9.66 -19.52
CA ASP A 79 -2.60 8.96 -19.60
C ASP A 79 -2.74 7.92 -18.47
N ILE A 80 -3.82 8.07 -17.70
CA ILE A 80 -4.19 7.12 -16.66
C ILE A 80 -5.34 6.25 -17.20
N PRO A 81 -5.23 4.91 -17.17
CA PRO A 81 -6.31 4.02 -17.55
C PRO A 81 -7.61 4.35 -16.81
N LYS A 82 -8.69 4.60 -17.55
CA LYS A 82 -10.00 4.95 -16.97
C LYS A 82 -10.79 3.73 -16.50
N LYS A 83 -10.44 2.55 -17.01
CA LYS A 83 -11.08 1.28 -16.68
C LYS A 83 -10.20 0.52 -15.70
N LYS A 84 -10.83 -0.12 -14.73
CA LYS A 84 -10.14 -1.00 -13.79
C LYS A 84 -9.76 -2.29 -14.52
N GLU A 85 -8.47 -2.44 -14.81
CA GLU A 85 -7.90 -3.60 -15.48
C GLU A 85 -6.68 -4.14 -14.72
N ASN A 86 -6.10 -5.24 -15.20
CA ASN A 86 -4.84 -5.73 -14.65
C ASN A 86 -3.70 -4.84 -15.13
N VAL A 87 -2.98 -4.23 -14.19
CA VAL A 87 -1.91 -3.28 -14.50
C VAL A 87 -0.63 -3.70 -13.82
N VAL A 88 0.50 -3.60 -14.53
CA VAL A 88 1.84 -3.74 -13.94
C VAL A 88 2.51 -2.37 -14.01
N TYR A 89 2.74 -1.78 -12.85
CA TYR A 89 3.50 -0.55 -12.68
C TYR A 89 4.97 -0.87 -12.50
N LEU A 90 5.79 -0.29 -13.37
CA LEU A 90 7.24 -0.35 -13.31
C LEU A 90 7.74 1.07 -13.07
N SER A 91 8.51 1.26 -12.01
CA SER A 91 9.09 2.56 -11.68
C SER A 91 10.50 2.41 -11.13
N ASN A 92 11.25 3.50 -11.20
CA ASN A 92 12.53 3.60 -10.53
C ASN A 92 12.30 3.79 -9.04
N HIS A 93 13.10 3.13 -8.20
CA HIS A 93 13.11 3.39 -6.77
C HIS A 93 13.98 4.62 -6.49
N GLN A 94 13.40 5.66 -5.89
CA GLN A 94 14.11 6.87 -5.47
C GLN A 94 14.05 7.05 -3.96
N SER A 95 12.95 6.64 -3.32
CA SER A 95 12.73 6.87 -1.90
C SER A 95 11.85 5.82 -1.24
N THR A 96 11.84 5.81 0.09
CA THR A 96 10.90 4.97 0.86
C THR A 96 9.44 5.42 0.70
N ALA A 97 9.18 6.62 0.15
CA ALA A 97 7.84 7.16 -0.05
C ALA A 97 7.24 6.84 -1.43
N ASP A 98 7.98 6.14 -2.30
CA ASP A 98 7.55 5.88 -3.69
C ASP A 98 6.23 5.08 -3.78
N TRP A 99 5.93 4.25 -2.77
CA TRP A 99 4.66 3.52 -2.69
C TRP A 99 3.45 4.46 -2.56
N ILE A 100 3.62 5.65 -1.98
CA ILE A 100 2.54 6.63 -1.85
C ILE A 100 2.14 7.13 -3.24
N ILE A 101 3.12 7.37 -4.13
CA ILE A 101 2.84 7.78 -5.51
C ILE A 101 2.09 6.68 -6.28
N ALA A 102 2.45 5.41 -6.04
CA ALA A 102 1.71 4.27 -6.58
C ALA A 102 0.25 4.27 -6.13
N ASP A 103 0.01 4.49 -4.84
CA ASP A 103 -1.33 4.58 -4.26
C ASP A 103 -2.13 5.78 -4.80
N MET A 104 -1.48 6.92 -5.05
CA MET A 104 -2.09 8.09 -5.71
C MET A 104 -2.57 7.74 -7.13
N LEU A 105 -1.81 6.96 -7.90
CA LEU A 105 -2.26 6.49 -9.21
C LEU A 105 -3.40 5.47 -9.08
N ALA A 106 -3.29 4.54 -8.13
CA ALA A 106 -4.26 3.48 -7.92
C ALA A 106 -5.64 3.99 -7.45
N ILE A 107 -5.69 5.01 -6.58
CA ILE A 107 -6.96 5.59 -6.14
C ILE A 107 -7.72 6.25 -7.30
N ARG A 108 -7.00 6.92 -8.22
CA ARG A 108 -7.57 7.53 -9.44
C ARG A 108 -8.18 6.48 -10.39
N GLN A 109 -7.75 5.22 -10.27
CA GLN A 109 -8.26 4.08 -11.05
C GLN A 109 -9.27 3.21 -10.28
N LYS A 110 -9.66 3.60 -9.06
CA LYS A 110 -10.50 2.79 -8.16
C LYS A 110 -9.90 1.39 -7.91
N ALA A 111 -8.57 1.32 -7.86
CA ALA A 111 -7.79 0.09 -7.73
C ALA A 111 -7.00 0.01 -6.41
N LEU A 112 -7.14 0.98 -5.49
CA LEU A 112 -6.33 1.09 -4.27
C LEU A 112 -6.29 -0.20 -3.42
N GLY A 113 -7.45 -0.81 -3.14
CA GLY A 113 -7.54 -2.10 -2.43
C GLY A 113 -6.91 -3.29 -3.16
N HIS A 114 -6.66 -3.14 -4.46
CA HIS A 114 -6.21 -4.22 -5.35
C HIS A 114 -4.73 -4.05 -5.73
N VAL A 115 -4.04 -3.11 -5.08
CA VAL A 115 -2.61 -2.90 -5.27
C VAL A 115 -1.84 -4.01 -4.55
N ARG A 116 -0.82 -4.56 -5.23
CA ARG A 116 0.05 -5.61 -4.73
C ARG A 116 1.49 -5.18 -4.96
N TYR A 117 2.24 -5.05 -3.86
CA TYR A 117 3.61 -4.56 -3.91
C TYR A 117 4.61 -5.70 -4.02
N VAL A 118 5.62 -5.51 -4.88
CA VAL A 118 6.87 -6.27 -4.81
C VAL A 118 7.82 -5.55 -3.88
N LEU A 119 8.09 -6.16 -2.71
CA LEU A 119 8.78 -5.58 -1.57
C LEU A 119 10.14 -6.24 -1.35
N LYS A 120 11.10 -5.51 -0.82
CA LYS A 120 12.39 -6.10 -0.41
C LYS A 120 12.17 -7.07 0.76
N ASP A 121 12.87 -8.20 0.77
CA ASP A 121 12.74 -9.25 1.80
C ASP A 121 12.95 -8.72 3.23
N GLY A 122 13.74 -7.66 3.43
CA GLY A 122 13.90 -7.03 4.74
C GLY A 122 12.62 -6.42 5.33
N LEU A 123 11.68 -5.97 4.49
CA LEU A 123 10.43 -5.33 4.94
C LEU A 123 9.48 -6.30 5.65
N LYS A 124 9.69 -7.62 5.52
CA LYS A 124 8.90 -8.61 6.27
C LYS A 124 9.06 -8.48 7.79
N TRP A 125 10.17 -7.88 8.24
CA TRP A 125 10.49 -7.66 9.64
C TRP A 125 9.98 -6.32 10.17
N LEU A 126 9.34 -5.50 9.33
CA LEU A 126 8.73 -4.26 9.79
C LEU A 126 7.62 -4.64 10.79
N PRO A 127 7.70 -4.20 12.06
CA PRO A 127 6.67 -4.49 13.04
C PRO A 127 5.34 -3.97 12.52
N LEU A 128 4.26 -4.65 12.90
CA LEU A 128 2.89 -4.35 12.47
C LEU A 128 2.63 -4.75 11.01
N TYR A 129 3.38 -4.21 10.04
CA TYR A 129 3.00 -4.30 8.62
C TYR A 129 3.59 -5.48 7.85
N GLY A 130 4.78 -5.97 8.23
CA GLY A 130 5.52 -6.94 7.41
C GLY A 130 4.72 -8.23 7.16
N TRP A 131 4.04 -8.74 8.19
CA TRP A 131 3.19 -9.92 8.05
C TRP A 131 1.91 -9.61 7.25
N TYR A 132 1.27 -8.47 7.54
CA TYR A 132 0.07 -8.02 6.85
C TYR A 132 0.27 -7.92 5.33
N PHE A 133 1.34 -7.26 4.87
CA PHE A 133 1.61 -7.12 3.43
C PHE A 133 1.76 -8.46 2.72
N SER A 134 2.29 -9.48 3.39
CA SER A 134 2.35 -10.84 2.82
C SER A 134 0.94 -11.40 2.59
N GLN A 135 0.03 -11.21 3.56
CA GLN A 135 -1.34 -11.71 3.53
C GLN A 135 -2.21 -10.93 2.52
N HIS A 136 -1.99 -9.62 2.40
CA HIS A 136 -2.62 -8.76 1.40
C HIS A 136 -2.08 -9.00 -0.02
N GLY A 137 -1.20 -9.99 -0.21
CA GLY A 137 -0.73 -10.43 -1.53
C GLY A 137 0.56 -9.79 -2.03
N GLY A 138 1.28 -9.04 -1.19
CA GLY A 138 2.62 -8.55 -1.48
C GLY A 138 3.63 -9.69 -1.66
N VAL A 139 4.60 -9.49 -2.55
CA VAL A 139 5.64 -10.47 -2.89
C VAL A 139 6.98 -9.97 -2.38
N TYR A 140 7.62 -10.74 -1.50
CA TYR A 140 8.96 -10.40 -1.00
C TYR A 140 10.04 -10.95 -1.92
N VAL A 141 10.96 -10.08 -2.33
CA VAL A 141 12.07 -10.42 -3.22
C VAL A 141 13.41 -10.10 -2.57
N LYS A 142 14.37 -11.00 -2.78
CA LYS A 142 15.78 -10.79 -2.40
C LYS A 142 16.53 -10.22 -3.60
N ARG A 143 17.49 -9.32 -3.36
CA ARG A 143 18.37 -8.76 -4.40
C ARG A 143 19.46 -9.75 -4.85
N SER A 144 19.56 -10.91 -4.20
CA SER A 144 20.51 -11.98 -4.53
C SER A 144 20.13 -12.70 -5.83
N ALA A 145 21.11 -13.26 -6.53
CA ALA A 145 20.92 -14.02 -7.78
C ALA A 145 19.89 -15.17 -7.71
N ASN A 146 19.58 -15.66 -6.50
CA ASN A 146 18.58 -16.70 -6.26
C ASN A 146 17.19 -16.10 -6.11
N PHE A 147 16.65 -15.55 -7.21
CA PHE A 147 15.25 -15.16 -7.29
C PHE A 147 14.34 -16.40 -7.34
N ASP A 148 13.39 -16.51 -6.41
CA ASP A 148 12.43 -17.62 -6.40
C ASP A 148 11.27 -17.33 -7.36
N GLU A 149 11.53 -17.61 -8.64
CA GLU A 149 10.57 -17.45 -9.72
C GLU A 149 9.29 -18.29 -9.50
N LYS A 150 9.43 -19.49 -8.92
CA LYS A 150 8.32 -20.40 -8.68
C LYS A 150 7.36 -19.82 -7.63
N ALA A 151 7.89 -19.26 -6.54
CA ALA A 151 7.09 -18.60 -5.53
C ALA A 151 6.33 -17.39 -6.11
N MET A 152 6.99 -16.55 -6.92
CA MET A 152 6.31 -15.43 -7.58
C MET A 152 5.21 -15.92 -8.52
N LYS A 153 5.50 -16.88 -9.41
CA LYS A 153 4.52 -17.46 -10.35
C LYS A 153 3.30 -18.02 -9.62
N ASN A 154 3.51 -18.74 -8.52
CA ASN A 154 2.41 -19.30 -7.72
C ASN A 154 1.52 -18.20 -7.12
N LYS A 155 2.12 -17.12 -6.62
CA LYS A 155 1.40 -16.01 -6.00
C LYS A 155 0.64 -15.16 -7.02
N LEU A 156 1.22 -14.93 -8.19
CA LEU A 156 0.52 -14.28 -9.30
C LEU A 156 -0.64 -15.15 -9.81
N SER A 157 -0.41 -16.46 -9.96
CA SER A 157 -1.44 -17.38 -10.43
C SER A 157 -2.62 -17.49 -9.45
N SER A 158 -2.37 -17.44 -8.13
CA SER A 158 -3.46 -17.44 -7.14
C SER A 158 -4.27 -16.16 -7.19
N GLN A 159 -3.64 -15.01 -7.44
CA GLN A 159 -4.33 -13.74 -7.63
C GLN A 159 -5.21 -13.74 -8.88
N THR A 160 -4.71 -14.25 -10.02
CA THR A 160 -5.50 -14.36 -11.25
C THR A 160 -6.74 -15.23 -11.07
N LYS A 161 -6.65 -16.31 -10.27
CA LYS A 161 -7.79 -17.20 -9.96
C LYS A 161 -8.91 -16.52 -9.17
N LEU A 162 -8.64 -15.43 -8.46
CA LEU A 162 -9.67 -14.67 -7.73
C LEU A 162 -10.60 -13.90 -8.67
N GLY A 163 -10.20 -13.67 -9.93
CA GLY A 163 -11.01 -13.01 -10.96
C GLY A 163 -11.18 -11.50 -10.75
N THR A 164 -10.49 -10.91 -9.78
CA THR A 164 -10.49 -9.47 -9.50
C THR A 164 -9.31 -8.80 -10.19
N PRO A 165 -9.48 -7.62 -10.82
CA PRO A 165 -8.36 -6.89 -11.41
C PRO A 165 -7.29 -6.54 -10.38
N VAL A 166 -6.01 -6.74 -10.71
CA VAL A 166 -4.87 -6.51 -9.82
C VAL A 166 -3.92 -5.46 -10.39
N SER A 167 -3.45 -4.57 -9.53
CA SER A 167 -2.39 -3.61 -9.85
C SER A 167 -1.10 -4.02 -9.15
N ILE A 168 -0.11 -4.49 -9.91
CA ILE A 168 1.17 -4.93 -9.35
C ILE A 168 2.17 -3.80 -9.47
N TYR A 169 2.84 -3.45 -8.37
CA TYR A 169 3.83 -2.40 -8.36
C TYR A 169 5.23 -2.96 -8.10
N ILE A 170 6.16 -2.65 -9.01
CA ILE A 170 7.53 -3.12 -9.00
C ILE A 170 8.47 -1.92 -9.06
N HIS A 171 9.29 -1.79 -8.03
CA HIS A 171 10.38 -0.83 -8.00
C HIS A 171 11.66 -1.48 -8.54
N SER A 172 12.22 -0.95 -9.63
CA SER A 172 13.56 -1.29 -10.11
C SER A 172 14.58 -0.33 -9.50
N ASN A 173 15.68 -0.86 -8.96
CA ASN A 173 16.88 -0.07 -8.71
C ASN A 173 17.85 -0.43 -9.83
N HIS A 174 18.31 0.57 -10.59
CA HIS A 174 19.52 0.40 -11.40
C HIS A 174 20.71 -0.03 -10.51
#